data_AF-A0A444YP81-F1
#
_entry.id   AF-A0A444YP81-F1
#
_cell.length_a   1.000
_cell.length_b   1.000
_cell.length_c   1.000
_cell.angle_alpha   90.00
_cell.angle_beta   90.00
_cell.angle_gamma   90.00
#
_symmetry.space_group_name_H-M   'P 1'
#
loop_
_entity.id
_entity.type
_entity.pdbx_description
1 polymer ?
#
loop_
_entity_poly.entity_id
_entity_poly.type
_entity_poly.pdbx_seq_one_letter_code
_entity_poly.pdbx_strand_id
1 'polypeptide(L)'
;MDKRSRVVYYTSDATDELGQYEITVNKYVNGKELYTKGCTVRLVSSPDNVCNILTDFGGGNSGIKLSRPTSMYRGLIKHLLKPLYYTTPMCDKPDTDNSDSEYKDAQGQRGHYQ
;
A
#
# COMPACT_ATOMS: atom_id res chain seq x y z
N MET A 1 -9.87 -13.30 -1.89
CA MET A 1 -9.73 -14.13 -3.12
C MET A 1 -10.19 -15.55 -2.84
N ASP A 2 -10.39 -16.38 -3.87
CA ASP A 2 -10.52 -17.83 -3.71
C ASP A 2 -9.14 -18.54 -3.77
N LYS A 3 -9.11 -19.87 -3.58
CA LYS A 3 -7.87 -20.67 -3.65
C LYS A 3 -7.21 -20.69 -5.04
N ARG A 4 -7.90 -20.23 -6.09
CA ARG A 4 -7.40 -20.11 -7.46
C ARG A 4 -6.90 -18.68 -7.75
N SER A 5 -6.69 -17.87 -6.71
CA SER A 5 -6.23 -16.47 -6.81
C SER A 5 -7.18 -15.56 -7.59
N ARG A 6 -8.47 -15.92 -7.70
CA ARG A 6 -9.47 -15.04 -8.31
C ARG A 6 -10.04 -14.13 -7.25
N VAL A 7 -10.22 -12.85 -7.58
CA VAL A 7 -10.93 -11.96 -6.68
C VAL A 7 -12.41 -12.30 -6.69
N VAL A 8 -12.97 -12.50 -5.50
CA VAL A 8 -14.37 -12.94 -5.29
C VAL A 8 -15.17 -11.96 -4.44
N TYR A 9 -14.48 -11.02 -3.79
CA TYR A 9 -15.08 -10.04 -2.91
C TYR A 9 -14.17 -8.82 -2.79
N TYR A 10 -14.79 -7.64 -2.83
CA TYR A 10 -14.17 -6.35 -2.56
C TYR A 10 -15.02 -5.64 -1.51
N THR A 11 -14.36 -4.95 -0.59
CA THR A 11 -14.98 -4.04 0.36
C THR A 11 -13.98 -2.95 0.69
N SER A 12 -14.48 -1.81 1.13
CA SER A 12 -13.68 -0.68 1.59
C SER A 12 -14.26 -0.15 2.89
N ASP A 13 -13.44 0.61 3.61
CA ASP A 13 -13.84 1.35 4.79
C ASP A 13 -13.17 2.73 4.74
N ALA A 14 -13.78 3.72 5.38
CA ALA A 14 -13.19 5.04 5.55
C ALA A 14 -12.39 5.07 6.86
N THR A 15 -11.27 5.78 6.88
CA THR A 15 -10.54 5.98 8.12
C THR A 15 -11.27 6.95 9.04
N ASP A 16 -11.14 6.75 10.35
CA ASP A 16 -11.65 7.67 11.38
C ASP A 16 -10.78 8.94 11.54
N GLU A 17 -11.12 9.79 12.50
CA GLU A 17 -10.40 11.04 12.80
C GLU A 17 -8.94 10.84 13.21
N LEU A 18 -8.56 9.62 13.63
CA LEU A 18 -7.21 9.23 14.00
C LEU A 18 -6.49 8.50 12.86
N GLY A 19 -7.10 8.36 11.68
CA GLY A 19 -6.54 7.63 10.55
C GLY A 19 -6.64 6.11 10.67
N GLN A 20 -7.44 5.58 11.59
CA GLN A 20 -7.62 4.14 11.80
C GLN A 20 -8.79 3.60 10.96
N TYR A 21 -8.70 2.34 10.56
CA TYR A 21 -9.74 1.65 9.78
C TYR A 21 -9.99 0.24 10.32
N GLU A 22 -11.23 -0.27 10.21
CA GLU A 22 -11.56 -1.63 10.61
C GLU A 22 -12.43 -2.31 9.55
N ILE A 23 -11.80 -3.16 8.73
CA ILE A 23 -12.51 -3.91 7.70
C ILE A 23 -12.94 -5.27 8.26
N THR A 24 -14.24 -5.45 8.47
CA THR A 24 -14.82 -6.75 8.84
C THR A 24 -15.33 -7.48 7.60
N VAL A 25 -14.91 -8.75 7.44
CA VAL A 25 -15.28 -9.57 6.27
C VAL A 25 -15.81 -10.93 6.73
N ASN A 26 -16.93 -11.35 6.15
CA ASN A 26 -17.46 -12.69 6.35
C ASN A 26 -16.55 -13.75 5.73
N LYS A 27 -16.28 -14.83 6.46
CA LYS A 27 -15.46 -15.95 5.96
C LYS A 27 -16.03 -16.59 4.69
N TYR A 28 -17.35 -16.59 4.56
CA TYR A 28 -18.05 -17.10 3.38
C TYR A 28 -18.80 -15.96 2.70
N VAL A 29 -18.59 -15.81 1.39
CA VAL A 29 -19.29 -14.83 0.55
C VAL A 29 -19.89 -15.60 -0.63
N ASN A 30 -21.21 -15.50 -0.82
CA ASN A 30 -21.94 -16.21 -1.89
C ASN A 30 -21.62 -17.72 -1.94
N GLY A 31 -21.55 -18.36 -0.76
CA GLY A 31 -21.25 -19.79 -0.63
C GLY A 31 -19.78 -20.18 -0.88
N LYS A 32 -18.90 -19.22 -1.19
CA LYS A 32 -17.46 -19.45 -1.38
C LYS A 32 -16.67 -19.00 -0.16
N GLU A 33 -15.80 -19.89 0.32
CA GLU A 33 -14.85 -19.57 1.39
C GLU A 33 -13.78 -18.61 0.87
N LEU A 34 -13.54 -17.52 1.61
CA LEU A 34 -12.45 -16.60 1.33
C LEU A 34 -11.11 -17.21 1.72
N TYR A 35 -10.17 -17.21 0.79
CA TYR A 35 -8.78 -17.55 1.06
C TYR A 35 -8.06 -16.33 1.64
N THR A 36 -8.01 -16.25 2.97
CA THR A 36 -7.46 -15.10 3.73
C THR A 36 -6.01 -14.75 3.37
N LYS A 37 -5.17 -15.76 3.09
CA LYS A 37 -3.77 -15.54 2.64
C LYS A 37 -3.66 -14.86 1.28
N GLY A 38 -4.73 -14.88 0.48
CA GLY A 38 -4.83 -14.17 -0.79
C GLY A 38 -5.50 -12.81 -0.68
N CYS A 39 -5.85 -12.35 0.52
CA CYS A 39 -6.43 -11.02 0.70
C CYS A 39 -5.33 -9.96 0.79
N THR A 40 -5.56 -8.84 0.11
CA THR A 40 -4.72 -7.64 0.15
C THR A 40 -5.57 -6.44 0.56
N VAL A 41 -4.95 -5.48 1.24
CA VAL A 41 -5.56 -4.20 1.61
C VAL A 41 -4.71 -3.09 1.02
N ARG A 42 -5.34 -2.12 0.36
CA ARG A 42 -4.67 -0.99 -0.30
C ARG A 42 -5.45 0.29 -0.09
N LEU A 43 -4.81 1.42 -0.32
CA LEU A 43 -5.47 2.72 -0.35
C LEU A 43 -6.33 2.85 -1.62
N VAL A 44 -7.42 3.62 -1.49
CA VAL A 44 -8.41 3.81 -2.56
C VAL A 44 -8.56 5.29 -2.89
N SER A 45 -8.80 6.13 -1.87
CA SER A 45 -8.94 7.58 -2.03
C SER A 45 -8.39 8.34 -0.82
N SER A 46 -7.93 9.58 -1.07
CA SER A 46 -7.59 10.56 -0.03
C SER A 46 -8.54 11.76 -0.12
N PRO A 47 -9.06 12.28 1.01
CA PRO A 47 -9.84 13.52 1.02
C PRO A 47 -8.97 14.79 0.94
N ASP A 48 -7.66 14.66 1.17
CA ASP A 48 -6.72 15.79 1.19
C ASP A 48 -6.32 16.19 -0.24
N ASN A 49 -6.21 17.49 -0.52
CA ASN A 49 -5.88 17.98 -1.86
C ASN A 49 -4.37 18.01 -2.15
N VAL A 50 -3.52 17.93 -1.13
CA VAL A 50 -2.05 17.90 -1.22
C VAL A 50 -1.52 16.48 -0.99
N CYS A 51 -2.08 15.74 -0.03
CA CYS A 51 -1.67 14.38 0.33
C CYS A 51 -2.57 13.33 -0.34
N ASN A 52 -2.54 13.26 -1.68
CA ASN A 52 -3.39 12.36 -2.47
C ASN A 52 -2.64 11.56 -3.52
N ILE A 53 -1.31 11.61 -3.53
CA ILE A 53 -0.51 10.86 -4.48
C ILE A 53 -0.39 9.42 -4.01
N LEU A 54 -0.88 8.49 -4.83
CA LEU A 54 -0.83 7.05 -4.57
C LEU A 54 0.56 6.51 -4.91
N THR A 55 1.30 6.08 -3.90
CA THR A 55 2.62 5.46 -4.08
C THR A 55 2.70 4.12 -3.36
N ASP A 56 3.77 3.37 -3.62
CA ASP A 56 4.05 2.11 -2.95
C ASP A 56 4.83 2.26 -1.63
N PHE A 57 4.99 3.49 -1.14
CA PHE A 57 5.50 3.70 0.20
C PHE A 57 4.55 3.06 1.23
N GLY A 58 5.06 2.10 1.99
CA GLY A 58 4.24 1.27 2.89
C GLY A 58 3.27 0.31 2.19
N GLY A 59 3.30 0.20 0.86
CA GLY A 59 2.37 -0.62 0.06
C GLY A 59 1.00 0.02 -0.16
N GLY A 60 0.92 1.36 -0.19
CA GLY A 60 -0.33 2.10 -0.38
C GLY A 60 -1.06 1.77 -1.69
N ASN A 61 -0.34 1.79 -2.82
CA ASN A 61 -0.90 1.56 -4.15
C ASN A 61 -1.09 0.06 -4.49
N SER A 62 -0.03 -0.73 -4.42
CA SER A 62 -0.03 -2.18 -4.70
C SER A 62 -0.78 -3.00 -3.65
N GLY A 63 -0.88 -2.48 -2.42
CA GLY A 63 -1.53 -3.13 -1.30
C GLY A 63 -0.61 -4.07 -0.52
N ILE A 64 -0.97 -4.29 0.74
CA ILE A 64 -0.31 -5.21 1.65
C ILE A 64 -1.11 -6.48 1.85
N LYS A 65 -0.42 -7.62 1.93
CA LYS A 65 -1.03 -8.90 2.28
C LYS A 65 -1.34 -8.95 3.77
N LEU A 66 -2.41 -9.67 4.14
CA LEU A 66 -2.71 -9.92 5.54
C LEU A 66 -1.53 -10.63 6.22
N SER A 67 -1.08 -10.07 7.33
CA SER A 67 0.00 -10.61 8.17
C SER A 67 -0.49 -11.83 8.95
N ARG A 68 0.37 -12.39 9.82
CA ARG A 68 -0.07 -13.46 10.73
C ARG A 68 -1.20 -12.92 11.63
N PRO A 69 -2.23 -13.73 11.93
CA PRO A 69 -3.28 -13.36 12.86
C PRO A 69 -2.69 -12.85 14.18
N THR A 70 -3.15 -11.69 14.64
CA THR A 70 -2.75 -11.10 15.92
C THR A 70 -3.65 -11.56 17.07
N SER A 71 -4.89 -11.92 16.76
CA SER A 71 -5.82 -12.50 17.73
C SER A 71 -6.78 -13.47 17.05
N MET A 72 -7.12 -14.54 17.75
CA MET A 72 -8.16 -15.49 17.35
C MET A 72 -9.07 -15.70 18.54
N TYR A 73 -10.36 -15.40 18.40
CA TYR A 73 -11.33 -15.55 19.48
C TYR A 73 -12.72 -15.86 18.95
N ARG A 74 -13.36 -16.93 19.41
CA ARG A 74 -14.75 -17.31 19.08
C ARG A 74 -15.10 -17.21 17.58
N GLY A 75 -14.20 -17.66 16.70
CA GLY A 75 -14.40 -17.64 15.25
C GLY A 75 -14.05 -16.32 14.56
N LEU A 76 -13.65 -15.29 15.30
CA LEU A 76 -13.08 -14.05 14.78
C LEU A 76 -11.56 -14.21 14.66
N ILE A 77 -11.03 -13.84 13.50
CA ILE A 77 -9.59 -13.78 13.23
C ILE A 77 -9.25 -12.32 12.96
N LYS A 78 -8.45 -11.71 13.82
CA LYS A 78 -7.98 -10.33 13.66
C LYS A 78 -6.57 -10.32 13.09
N HIS A 79 -6.34 -9.40 12.18
CA HIS A 79 -5.03 -9.15 11.57
C HIS A 79 -4.71 -7.67 11.77
N LEU A 80 -3.60 -7.37 12.45
CA LEU A 80 -3.08 -6.02 12.50
C LEU A 80 -2.20 -5.77 11.28
N LEU A 81 -2.50 -4.70 10.57
CA LEU A 81 -1.79 -4.30 9.38
C LEU A 81 -0.85 -3.14 9.66
N LYS A 82 0.18 -3.00 8.83
CA LYS A 82 1.04 -1.82 8.88
C LYS A 82 0.27 -0.60 8.36
N PRO A 83 0.60 0.61 8.82
CA PRO A 83 0.05 1.82 8.25
C PRO A 83 0.35 1.93 6.75
N LEU A 84 -0.61 2.48 6.01
CA LEU A 84 -0.50 2.79 4.59
C LEU A 84 -0.51 4.31 4.43
N TYR A 85 0.19 4.84 3.42
CA TYR A 85 0.36 6.28 3.27
C TYR A 85 0.04 6.74 1.85
N TYR A 86 -0.61 7.89 1.78
CA TYR A 86 -0.51 8.76 0.63
C TYR A 86 0.76 9.61 0.75
N THR A 87 1.24 10.09 -0.39
CA THR A 87 2.35 11.03 -0.43
C THR A 87 1.90 12.36 -1.01
N THR A 88 2.80 13.34 -0.92
CA THR A 88 2.68 14.62 -1.62
C THR A 88 3.47 14.56 -2.92
N PRO A 89 3.20 15.43 -3.91
CA PRO A 89 3.91 15.44 -5.18
C PRO A 89 5.43 15.60 -5.07
N MET A 90 5.93 16.20 -3.99
CA MET A 90 7.36 16.40 -3.77
C MET A 90 8.13 15.09 -3.49
N CYS A 91 7.42 13.99 -3.24
CA CYS A 91 8.01 12.68 -2.95
C CYS A 91 8.05 11.76 -4.17
N ASP A 92 7.43 12.13 -5.29
CA ASP A 92 7.55 11.36 -6.52
C ASP A 92 8.95 11.61 -7.11
N LYS A 93 9.69 10.53 -7.33
CA LYS A 93 10.98 10.62 -8.01
C LYS A 93 10.72 11.19 -9.41
N PRO A 94 11.41 12.27 -9.82
CA PRO A 94 11.26 12.76 -11.18
C PRO A 94 11.67 11.65 -12.17
N ASP A 95 10.87 11.47 -13.22
CA ASP A 95 11.18 10.57 -14.32
C ASP A 95 12.49 11.03 -14.97
N THR A 96 13.59 10.37 -14.65
CA THR A 96 14.92 10.63 -15.24
C THR A 96 15.10 9.94 -16.58
N ASP A 97 14.05 9.37 -17.17
CA ASP A 97 14.07 8.70 -18.47
C ASP A 97 14.02 9.72 -19.64
N ASN A 98 14.80 10.79 -19.52
CA ASN A 98 15.30 11.52 -20.68
C ASN A 98 16.71 10.99 -20.97
N SER A 99 16.77 9.89 -21.71
CA SER A 99 17.92 9.62 -22.58
C SER A 99 18.02 10.77 -23.58
N ASP A 100 18.95 11.69 -23.36
CA ASP A 100 19.85 12.27 -24.37
C ASP A 100 20.51 13.57 -23.86
N SER A 101 21.78 13.48 -23.45
CA SER A 101 22.89 14.19 -24.10
C SER A 101 24.18 14.02 -23.29
N GLU A 102 25.23 13.55 -23.97
CA GLU A 102 26.62 13.50 -23.52
C GLU A 102 27.03 14.67 -22.61
N TYR A 103 27.37 14.41 -21.36
CA TYR A 103 28.26 15.28 -20.61
C TYR A 103 29.70 14.89 -20.94
N LYS A 104 30.32 15.68 -21.83
CA LYS A 104 31.76 15.62 -22.07
C LYS A 104 32.52 15.95 -20.78
N ASP A 105 33.53 15.13 -20.52
CA ASP A 105 34.51 15.31 -19.45
C ASP A 105 35.01 16.76 -19.34
N ALA A 106 35.02 17.28 -18.11
CA ALA A 106 35.92 18.34 -17.71
C ALA A 106 36.49 18.00 -16.32
N GLN A 107 37.79 17.69 -16.32
CA GLN A 107 38.63 17.46 -15.16
C GLN A 107 38.53 18.61 -14.14
N GLY A 108 38.41 18.30 -12.83
CA GLY A 108 38.40 19.35 -11.80
C GLY A 108 38.33 18.88 -10.35
N GLN A 109 39.49 18.53 -9.79
CA GLN A 109 39.93 18.59 -8.37
C GLN A 109 39.11 17.93 -7.24
N ARG A 110 39.78 16.99 -6.56
CA ARG A 110 39.44 16.41 -5.25
C ARG A 110 39.49 17.47 -4.15
N GLY A 111 38.38 17.64 -3.41
CA GLY A 111 38.31 18.41 -2.17
C GLY A 111 38.01 17.51 -0.97
N HIS A 112 38.89 17.57 0.03
CA HIS A 112 38.80 16.86 1.31
C HIS A 112 37.68 17.44 2.20
N TYR A 113 36.91 16.58 2.87
CA TYR A 113 36.01 16.98 3.95
C TYR A 113 36.79 17.07 5.27
N GLN A 114 36.67 18.21 5.96
CA GLN A 114 36.96 18.36 7.39
C GLN A 114 35.77 17.86 8.21
#